data_AF-A0A382HGS6-F1
#
_entry.id   AF-A0A382HGS6-F1
#
_cell.length_a   1.000
_cell.length_b   1.000
_cell.length_c   1.000
_cell.angle_alpha   90.00
_cell.angle_beta   90.00
_cell.angle_gamma   90.00
#
_symmetry.space_group_name_H-M   'P 1'
#
loop_
_entity.id
_entity.type
_entity.pdbx_description
1 polymer ?
#
loop_
_entity_poly.entity_id
_entity_poly.type
_entity_poly.pdbx_seq_one_letter_code
_entity_poly.pdbx_strand_id
1 'polypeptide(L)'
;VAMPSCGGEKQERTRTWFSLIFNGKNISAGVDELIKSWTNKYPRNQAPNVTKLVVNDKLAEKNVELLPRQIYVAKVNVTDDSSEKLKYQWELRHETVARSIGGDIEEIPPEVKGSIVKIGTNGTLKFKAPNQPGKYRLFVYVVDTQHKIGHANFPFIVR
;
A
#
# COMPACT_ATOMS: atom_id res chain seq x y z
N VAL A 1 13.73 46.49 6.36
CA VAL A 1 13.95 45.53 5.26
C VAL A 1 13.47 44.17 5.76
N ALA A 2 12.22 43.81 5.48
CA ALA A 2 11.66 42.52 5.87
C ALA A 2 11.70 41.61 4.64
N MET A 3 12.44 40.51 4.74
CA MET A 3 12.51 39.47 3.71
C MET A 3 11.24 38.61 3.79
N PRO A 4 10.58 38.28 2.67
CA PRO A 4 9.50 37.30 2.67
C PRO A 4 10.11 35.89 2.59
N SER A 5 10.02 35.11 3.67
CA SER A 5 10.30 33.68 3.60
C SER A 5 9.05 32.96 3.07
N CYS A 6 9.15 32.51 1.82
CA CYS A 6 8.17 31.62 1.21
C CYS A 6 8.33 30.22 1.83
N GLY A 7 7.68 29.96 2.97
CA GLY A 7 7.61 28.65 3.64
C GLY A 7 6.36 27.88 3.20
N GLY A 8 6.32 27.46 1.94
CA GLY A 8 5.25 26.62 1.42
C GLY A 8 5.60 25.15 1.53
N GLU A 9 5.39 24.54 2.70
CA GLU A 9 5.46 23.07 2.83
C GLU A 9 4.25 22.44 2.14
N LYS A 10 4.53 21.72 1.06
CA LYS A 10 3.55 20.96 0.28
C LYS A 10 3.34 19.61 0.97
N GLN A 11 2.27 19.48 1.74
CA GLN A 11 2.00 18.25 2.49
C GLN A 11 1.20 17.24 1.66
N GLU A 12 1.79 16.06 1.41
CA GLU A 12 1.25 15.00 0.57
C GLU A 12 0.58 13.90 1.40
N ARG A 13 -0.57 13.44 0.90
CA ARG A 13 -1.61 12.68 1.61
C ARG A 13 -1.38 11.18 1.48
N THR A 14 -1.63 10.43 2.56
CA THR A 14 -1.60 8.96 2.70
C THR A 14 -0.23 8.40 3.12
N ARG A 15 -0.17 7.68 4.25
CA ARG A 15 1.03 6.99 4.80
C ARG A 15 1.81 6.08 3.83
N THR A 16 1.27 5.78 2.66
CA THR A 16 1.95 5.04 1.60
C THR A 16 2.81 5.92 0.68
N TRP A 17 2.64 7.25 0.68
CA TRP A 17 3.16 8.07 -0.41
C TRP A 17 4.68 8.24 -0.40
N PHE A 18 5.34 8.26 0.77
CA PHE A 18 6.81 8.38 0.86
C PHE A 18 7.40 7.68 2.09
N SER A 19 6.82 6.57 2.54
CA SER A 19 7.55 5.74 3.51
C SER A 19 8.72 5.06 2.78
N LEU A 20 9.85 5.79 2.66
CA LEU A 20 11.16 5.26 2.28
C LEU A 20 11.57 4.14 3.25
N ILE A 21 11.00 4.15 4.46
CA ILE A 21 11.24 3.21 5.53
C ILE A 21 9.88 2.71 6.09
N PHE A 22 9.56 1.43 5.95
CA PHE A 22 8.44 0.79 6.66
C PHE A 22 8.92 0.13 7.95
N ASN A 23 8.24 0.40 9.08
CA ASN A 23 8.58 -0.09 10.43
C ASN A 23 10.05 0.11 10.85
N GLY A 24 10.69 1.20 10.42
CA GLY A 24 12.06 1.55 10.82
C GLY A 24 13.18 0.71 10.20
N LYS A 25 12.87 -0.27 9.34
CA LYS A 25 13.87 -1.19 8.76
C LYS A 25 13.75 -1.41 7.26
N ASN A 26 12.59 -1.16 6.66
CA ASN A 26 12.33 -1.64 5.31
C ASN A 26 12.43 -0.57 4.23
N ILE A 27 13.29 -0.76 3.22
CA ILE A 27 13.61 0.26 2.21
C ILE A 27 12.72 0.13 0.96
N SER A 28 12.03 1.19 0.53
CA SER A 28 11.13 1.14 -0.64
C SER A 28 11.82 1.46 -1.97
N ALA A 29 11.14 1.18 -3.09
CA ALA A 29 11.62 1.48 -4.45
C ALA A 29 12.01 2.96 -4.65
N GLY A 30 11.43 3.89 -3.88
CA GLY A 30 11.80 5.29 -3.92
C GLY A 30 13.26 5.55 -3.50
N VAL A 31 13.80 4.76 -2.58
CA VAL A 31 15.22 4.85 -2.19
C VAL A 31 16.14 4.34 -3.30
N ASP A 32 15.71 3.31 -4.04
CA ASP A 32 16.51 2.76 -5.13
C ASP A 32 16.65 3.75 -6.28
N GLU A 33 15.59 4.49 -6.60
CA GLU A 33 15.62 5.59 -7.57
C GLU A 33 16.52 6.76 -7.11
N LEU A 34 16.54 7.06 -5.81
CA LEU A 34 17.46 8.07 -5.24
C LEU A 34 18.92 7.61 -5.35
N ILE A 35 19.22 6.36 -4.99
CA ILE A 35 20.57 5.76 -5.13
C ILE A 35 21.02 5.85 -6.58
N LYS A 36 20.16 5.48 -7.53
CA LYS A 36 20.47 5.59 -8.96
C LYS A 36 20.73 7.03 -9.37
N SER A 37 19.89 7.96 -8.96
CA SER A 37 20.04 9.38 -9.31
C SER A 37 21.37 9.96 -8.79
N TRP A 38 21.89 9.45 -7.68
CA TRP A 38 23.14 9.93 -7.07
C TRP A 38 24.39 9.19 -7.55
N THR A 39 24.28 7.90 -7.86
CA THR A 39 25.42 7.04 -8.20
C THR A 39 25.47 6.62 -9.68
N ASN A 40 24.47 7.02 -10.46
CA ASN A 40 24.20 6.56 -11.83
C ASN A 40 24.02 5.04 -11.98
N LYS A 41 23.79 4.31 -10.88
CA LYS A 41 23.62 2.85 -10.88
C LYS A 41 22.52 2.43 -9.91
N TYR A 42 21.70 1.47 -10.30
CA TYR A 42 20.78 0.83 -9.35
C TYR A 42 21.55 0.06 -8.28
N PRO A 43 21.02 -0.04 -7.05
CA PRO A 43 21.57 -0.93 -6.04
C PRO A 43 21.47 -2.38 -6.51
N ARG A 44 22.38 -3.23 -6.02
CA ARG A 44 22.42 -4.65 -6.38
C ARG A 44 21.12 -5.39 -6.03
N ASN A 45 20.46 -4.98 -4.95
CA ASN A 45 19.13 -5.45 -4.58
C ASN A 45 18.15 -4.28 -4.63
N GLN A 46 17.14 -4.41 -5.51
CA GLN A 46 16.07 -3.43 -5.68
C GLN A 46 14.82 -3.91 -4.95
N ALA A 47 13.94 -2.99 -4.59
CA ALA A 47 12.69 -3.35 -3.95
C ALA A 47 11.75 -4.11 -4.89
N PRO A 48 10.97 -5.08 -4.36
CA PRO A 48 9.95 -5.76 -5.14
C PRO A 48 9.01 -4.76 -5.78
N ASN A 49 8.91 -4.79 -7.11
CA ASN A 49 8.08 -3.86 -7.85
C ASN A 49 6.66 -4.44 -8.02
N VAL A 50 5.70 -3.81 -7.35
CA VAL A 50 4.29 -4.20 -7.46
C VAL A 50 3.69 -3.56 -8.71
N THR A 51 3.51 -4.37 -9.75
CA THR A 51 3.04 -3.89 -11.07
C THR A 51 1.53 -3.84 -11.19
N LYS A 52 0.82 -4.71 -10.47
CA LYS A 52 -0.65 -4.81 -10.56
C LYS A 52 -1.26 -5.33 -9.28
N LEU A 53 -2.40 -4.76 -8.88
CA LEU A 53 -3.27 -5.31 -7.85
C LEU A 53 -4.69 -5.36 -8.39
N VAL A 54 -5.31 -6.54 -8.36
CA VAL A 54 -6.68 -6.78 -8.83
C VAL A 54 -7.52 -7.48 -7.78
N VAL A 55 -8.84 -7.24 -7.82
CA VAL A 55 -9.85 -7.98 -7.05
C VAL A 55 -10.85 -8.59 -8.02
N ASN A 56 -11.00 -9.92 -8.01
CA ASN A 56 -11.74 -10.69 -9.02
C ASN A 56 -11.36 -10.27 -10.46
N ASP A 57 -10.06 -10.14 -10.71
CA ASP A 57 -9.45 -9.73 -11.98
C ASP A 57 -9.81 -8.31 -12.47
N LYS A 58 -10.55 -7.53 -11.66
CA LYS A 58 -10.79 -6.09 -11.89
C LYS A 58 -9.67 -5.25 -11.31
N LEU A 59 -9.28 -4.21 -12.06
CA LEU A 59 -8.34 -3.19 -11.60
C LEU A 59 -8.98 -2.23 -10.59
N ALA A 60 -8.13 -1.48 -9.88
CA ALA A 60 -8.55 -0.40 -8.99
C ALA A 60 -9.08 0.79 -9.81
N GLU A 61 -10.27 0.62 -10.38
CA GLU A 61 -11.00 1.68 -11.09
C GLU A 61 -11.83 2.51 -10.11
N LYS A 62 -12.31 3.68 -10.55
CA LYS A 62 -13.22 4.48 -9.73
C LYS A 62 -14.51 3.68 -9.45
N ASN A 63 -14.83 3.51 -8.17
CA ASN A 63 -16.08 2.93 -7.67
C ASN A 63 -16.21 1.40 -7.85
N VAL A 64 -15.19 0.62 -7.51
CA VAL A 64 -15.37 -0.84 -7.38
C VAL A 64 -16.34 -1.11 -6.21
N GLU A 65 -17.48 -1.74 -6.52
CA GLU A 65 -18.52 -2.08 -5.55
C GLU A 65 -18.53 -3.58 -5.26
N LEU A 66 -18.48 -3.91 -3.97
CA LEU A 66 -18.52 -5.27 -3.45
C LEU A 66 -19.78 -5.46 -2.60
N LEU A 67 -20.35 -6.65 -2.63
CA LEU A 67 -21.50 -7.04 -1.81
C LEU A 67 -21.03 -7.45 -0.41
N PRO A 68 -21.77 -7.11 0.65
CA PRO A 68 -21.41 -7.45 2.02
C PRO A 68 -21.35 -8.97 2.20
N ARG A 69 -20.41 -9.41 3.04
CA ARG A 69 -20.20 -10.84 3.40
C ARG A 69 -19.84 -11.76 2.25
N GLN A 70 -19.68 -11.26 1.02
CA GLN A 70 -19.22 -12.08 -0.11
C GLN A 70 -17.71 -12.27 -0.09
N ILE A 71 -17.25 -13.39 -0.66
CA ILE A 71 -15.82 -13.71 -0.76
C ILE A 71 -15.28 -13.22 -2.10
N TYR A 72 -14.14 -12.52 -2.03
CA TYR A 72 -13.42 -11.99 -3.17
C TYR A 72 -11.98 -12.47 -3.18
N VAL A 73 -11.40 -12.55 -4.37
CA VAL A 73 -10.00 -12.95 -4.57
C VAL A 73 -9.20 -11.73 -5.02
N ALA A 74 -8.29 -11.27 -4.18
CA ALA A 74 -7.27 -10.31 -4.56
C ALA A 74 -6.01 -11.03 -5.07
N LYS A 75 -5.39 -10.47 -6.11
CA LYS A 75 -4.10 -10.94 -6.64
C LYS A 75 -3.18 -9.75 -6.86
N VAL A 76 -1.94 -9.87 -6.38
CA VAL A 76 -0.88 -8.90 -6.66
C VAL A 76 0.14 -9.52 -7.60
N ASN A 77 0.51 -8.79 -8.64
CA ASN A 77 1.63 -9.13 -9.51
C ASN A 77 2.85 -8.34 -9.06
N VAL A 78 3.95 -9.06 -8.82
CA VAL A 78 5.20 -8.49 -8.37
C VAL A 78 6.30 -8.96 -9.29
N THR A 79 7.15 -8.04 -9.73
CA THR A 79 8.41 -8.34 -10.37
C THR A 79 9.52 -8.03 -9.39
N ASP A 80 10.39 -8.99 -9.16
CA ASP A 80 11.57 -8.86 -8.32
C ASP A 80 12.75 -9.44 -9.09
N ASP A 81 13.84 -8.68 -9.17
CA ASP A 81 15.07 -9.11 -9.83
C ASP A 81 15.87 -10.09 -8.96
N SER A 82 15.52 -10.17 -7.66
CA SER A 82 16.05 -11.14 -6.72
C SER A 82 15.35 -12.49 -6.86
N SER A 83 16.11 -13.60 -6.87
CA SER A 83 15.55 -14.95 -6.85
C SER A 83 15.06 -15.38 -5.45
N GLU A 84 14.86 -14.43 -4.55
CA GLU A 84 14.56 -14.65 -3.14
C GLU A 84 13.06 -14.80 -2.88
N LYS A 85 12.72 -15.38 -1.73
CA LYS A 85 11.32 -15.60 -1.34
C LYS A 85 10.69 -14.29 -0.86
N LEU A 86 9.58 -13.91 -1.48
CA LEU A 86 8.78 -12.75 -1.08
C LEU A 86 7.77 -13.10 0.01
N LYS A 87 7.65 -12.22 1.02
CA LYS A 87 6.63 -12.27 2.06
C LYS A 87 5.51 -11.28 1.76
N TYR A 88 4.28 -11.75 1.77
CA TYR A 88 3.09 -10.94 1.51
C TYR A 88 2.33 -10.69 2.81
N GLN A 89 2.11 -9.42 3.15
CA GLN A 89 1.28 -8.97 4.26
C GLN A 89 0.09 -8.19 3.71
N TRP A 90 -1.11 -8.59 4.12
CA TRP A 90 -2.36 -8.00 3.66
C TRP A 90 -3.07 -7.34 4.84
N GLU A 91 -3.66 -6.18 4.60
CA GLU A 91 -4.43 -5.45 5.60
C GLU A 91 -5.69 -4.86 4.97
N LEU A 92 -6.83 -5.04 5.62
CA LEU A 92 -8.08 -4.40 5.20
C LEU A 92 -8.47 -3.33 6.21
N ARG A 93 -8.68 -2.10 5.73
CA ARG A 93 -9.00 -0.96 6.59
C ARG A 93 -10.21 -0.20 6.07
N HIS A 94 -10.93 0.46 6.98
CA HIS A 94 -11.87 1.51 6.60
C HIS A 94 -11.11 2.66 5.93
N GLU A 95 -11.72 3.29 4.93
CA GLU A 95 -11.18 4.52 4.36
C GLU A 95 -11.47 5.67 5.33
N THR A 96 -10.43 6.32 5.84
CA THR A 96 -10.61 7.50 6.70
C THR A 96 -11.22 8.65 5.90
N VAL A 97 -12.23 9.30 6.47
CA VAL A 97 -12.77 10.58 5.96
C VAL A 97 -12.05 11.78 6.60
N ALA A 98 -11.04 11.54 7.45
CA ALA A 98 -10.37 12.59 8.21
C ALA A 98 -9.68 13.60 7.26
N ARG A 99 -10.33 14.75 7.08
CA ARG A 99 -9.68 15.99 6.64
C ARG A 99 -8.95 16.57 7.84
N SER A 100 -7.75 16.08 8.13
CA SER A 100 -6.87 16.82 9.03
C SER A 100 -6.29 18.02 8.28
N ILE A 101 -6.48 19.20 8.85
CA ILE A 101 -5.95 20.47 8.38
C ILE A 101 -4.90 20.85 9.42
N GLY A 102 -3.62 20.73 9.07
CA GLY A 102 -2.51 21.24 9.90
C GLY A 102 -2.11 20.34 11.08
N GLY A 103 -1.05 19.54 10.88
CA GLY A 103 -0.18 19.07 11.96
C GLY A 103 -0.72 18.00 12.92
N ASP A 104 -2.02 17.71 12.95
CA ASP A 104 -2.58 16.72 13.87
C ASP A 104 -2.23 15.28 13.49
N ILE A 105 -1.98 14.46 14.52
CA ILE A 105 -1.68 13.04 14.45
C ILE A 105 -2.75 12.34 13.59
N GLU A 106 -2.35 11.78 12.46
CA GLU A 106 -3.24 10.98 11.62
C GLU A 106 -3.70 9.73 12.39
N GLU A 107 -4.97 9.73 12.80
CA GLU A 107 -5.59 8.56 13.41
C GLU A 107 -5.62 7.42 12.40
N ILE A 108 -4.93 6.34 12.74
CA ILE A 108 -4.85 5.15 11.89
C ILE A 108 -6.22 4.45 11.95
N PRO A 109 -6.93 4.29 10.82
CA PRO A 109 -8.21 3.60 10.85
C PRO A 109 -8.06 2.19 11.39
N PRO A 110 -9.02 1.71 12.20
CA PRO A 110 -8.99 0.37 12.70
C PRO A 110 -9.00 -0.64 11.54
N GLU A 111 -8.15 -1.66 11.68
CA GLU A 111 -8.16 -2.81 10.79
C GLU A 111 -9.47 -3.57 10.93
N VAL A 112 -10.07 -3.97 9.80
CA VAL A 112 -11.28 -4.79 9.77
C VAL A 112 -10.92 -6.24 10.03
N LYS A 113 -10.68 -6.56 11.30
CA LYS A 113 -10.32 -7.91 11.77
C LYS A 113 -11.37 -8.94 11.33
N GLY A 114 -10.90 -10.13 10.97
CA GLY A 114 -11.76 -11.26 10.56
C GLY A 114 -12.23 -11.24 9.10
N SER A 115 -11.81 -10.25 8.30
CA SER A 115 -12.14 -10.19 6.87
C SER A 115 -11.19 -11.04 6.01
N ILE A 116 -9.97 -11.32 6.48
CA ILE A 116 -9.02 -12.18 5.77
C ILE A 116 -9.43 -13.64 5.98
N VAL A 117 -9.76 -14.35 4.89
CA VAL A 117 -10.19 -15.75 4.92
C VAL A 117 -8.98 -16.67 4.71
N LYS A 118 -8.16 -16.37 3.71
CA LYS A 118 -6.97 -17.17 3.39
C LYS A 118 -5.94 -16.35 2.64
N ILE A 119 -4.70 -16.36 3.13
CA ILE A 119 -3.54 -15.88 2.37
C ILE A 119 -3.05 -17.07 1.55
N GLY A 120 -3.05 -16.92 0.22
CA GLY A 120 -2.55 -17.92 -0.70
C GLY A 120 -1.07 -17.74 -1.00
N THR A 121 -0.54 -18.59 -1.88
CA THR A 121 0.81 -18.45 -2.40
C THR A 121 0.86 -17.39 -3.50
N ASN A 122 2.05 -16.87 -3.78
CA ASN A 122 2.33 -15.98 -4.91
C ASN A 122 1.43 -14.73 -4.98
N GLY A 123 1.25 -14.04 -3.85
CA GLY A 123 0.51 -12.78 -3.84
C GLY A 123 -1.00 -12.91 -4.01
N THR A 124 -1.60 -14.03 -3.63
CA THR A 124 -3.05 -14.21 -3.66
C THR A 124 -3.68 -14.08 -2.27
N LEU A 125 -4.85 -13.45 -2.18
CA LEU A 125 -5.62 -13.30 -0.95
C LEU A 125 -7.09 -13.61 -1.23
N LYS A 126 -7.69 -14.47 -0.42
CA LYS A 126 -9.15 -14.58 -0.30
C LYS A 126 -9.59 -13.79 0.92
N PHE A 127 -10.49 -12.84 0.72
CA PHE A 127 -11.06 -12.03 1.80
C PHE A 127 -12.58 -11.97 1.67
N LYS A 128 -13.24 -11.79 2.79
CA LYS A 128 -14.67 -11.56 2.90
C LYS A 128 -14.90 -10.06 3.00
N ALA A 129 -15.73 -9.51 2.12
CA ALA A 129 -16.13 -8.12 2.21
C ALA A 129 -16.82 -7.86 3.57
N PRO A 130 -16.51 -6.72 4.22
CA PRO A 130 -17.13 -6.35 5.49
C PRO A 130 -18.66 -6.36 5.41
N ASN A 131 -19.32 -6.58 6.55
CA ASN A 131 -20.79 -6.55 6.60
C ASN A 131 -21.34 -5.12 6.54
N GLN A 132 -20.60 -4.16 7.08
CA GLN A 132 -21.04 -2.78 7.16
C GLN A 132 -20.84 -2.11 5.79
N PRO A 133 -21.87 -1.46 5.23
CA PRO A 133 -21.70 -0.61 4.07
C PRO A 133 -20.71 0.51 4.37
N GLY A 134 -19.85 0.83 3.40
CA GLY A 134 -18.81 1.82 3.62
C GLY A 134 -17.70 1.76 2.59
N LYS A 135 -16.77 2.71 2.70
CA LYS A 135 -15.57 2.75 1.87
C LYS A 135 -14.43 2.05 2.60
N TYR A 136 -13.72 1.21 1.87
CA TYR A 136 -12.64 0.38 2.39
C TYR A 136 -11.45 0.43 1.45
N ARG A 137 -10.29 0.12 2.01
CA ARG A 137 -9.05 -0.01 1.24
C ARG A 137 -8.33 -1.27 1.67
N LEU A 138 -8.08 -2.13 0.68
CA LEU A 138 -7.21 -3.29 0.84
C LEU A 138 -5.78 -2.85 0.56
N PHE A 139 -4.87 -3.17 1.47
CA PHE A 139 -3.43 -2.93 1.33
C PHE A 139 -2.70 -4.25 1.19
N VAL A 140 -1.64 -4.24 0.39
CA VAL A 140 -0.65 -5.32 0.31
C VAL A 140 0.73 -4.74 0.45
N TYR A 141 1.54 -5.40 1.26
CA TYR A 141 2.95 -5.14 1.46
C TYR A 141 3.72 -6.40 1.07
N VAL A 142 4.73 -6.24 0.22
CA VAL A 142 5.56 -7.31 -0.30
C VAL A 142 6.98 -7.04 0.16
N VAL A 143 7.51 -7.93 0.99
CA VAL A 143 8.81 -7.76 1.65
C VAL A 143 9.76 -8.84 1.15
N ASP A 144 10.94 -8.45 0.69
CA ASP A 144 12.02 -9.38 0.32
C ASP A 144 12.82 -9.83 1.56
N THR A 145 13.88 -10.63 1.37
CA THR A 145 14.68 -11.10 2.52
C THR A 145 15.72 -10.07 3.01
N GLN A 146 15.93 -9.00 2.24
CA GLN A 146 16.84 -7.90 2.57
C GLN A 146 16.08 -6.66 3.06
N HIS A 147 14.84 -6.85 3.51
CA HIS A 147 13.96 -5.82 4.05
C HIS A 147 13.53 -4.76 3.03
N LYS A 148 13.68 -4.95 1.71
CA LYS A 148 13.02 -4.06 0.76
C LYS A 148 11.51 -4.29 0.71
N ILE A 149 10.76 -3.25 0.39
CA ILE A 149 9.29 -3.29 0.40
C ILE A 149 8.66 -2.71 -0.86
N GLY A 150 7.84 -3.53 -1.51
CA GLY A 150 6.82 -3.12 -2.47
C GLY A 150 5.47 -2.99 -1.79
N HIS A 151 4.63 -2.05 -2.24
CA HIS A 151 3.29 -1.90 -1.69
C HIS A 151 2.28 -1.49 -2.75
N ALA A 152 1.04 -1.90 -2.56
CA ALA A 152 -0.08 -1.45 -3.37
C ALA A 152 -1.35 -1.41 -2.52
N ASN A 153 -2.36 -0.70 -3.03
CA ASN A 153 -3.66 -0.66 -2.38
C ASN A 153 -4.79 -0.65 -3.39
N PHE A 154 -5.96 -1.13 -2.97
CA PHE A 154 -7.16 -1.26 -3.79
C PHE A 154 -8.35 -0.67 -3.01
N PRO A 155 -8.83 0.52 -3.39
CA PRO A 155 -10.03 1.10 -2.80
C PRO A 155 -11.29 0.42 -3.36
N PHE A 156 -12.28 0.18 -2.51
CA PHE A 156 -13.59 -0.34 -2.90
C PHE A 156 -14.69 0.13 -1.94
N ILE A 157 -15.94 -0.04 -2.37
CA ILE A 157 -17.14 0.32 -1.61
C ILE A 157 -17.92 -0.96 -1.32
N VAL A 158 -18.39 -1.13 -0.09
CA VAL A 158 -19.39 -2.15 0.25
C VAL A 158 -20.77 -1.52 0.22
N ARG A 159 -21.71 -2.13 -0.51
CA ARG A 159 -23.13 -1.72 -0.57
C ARG A 159 -24.06 -2.89 -0.29
#